data_AF-A0AA35TZ34-F1
#
_entry.id   AF-A0AA35TZ34-F1
#
_cell.length_a   1.000
_cell.length_b   1.000
_cell.length_c   1.000
_cell.angle_alpha   90.00
_cell.angle_beta   90.00
_cell.angle_gamma   90.00
#
_symmetry.space_group_name_H-M   'P 1'
#
loop_
_entity.id
_entity.type
_entity.pdbx_description
1 polymer ?
#
loop_
_entity_poly.entity_id
_entity_poly.type
_entity_poly.pdbx_seq_one_letter_code
_entity_poly.pdbx_strand_id
1 'polypeptide(L)'
;KEITETREKIDQLQKEYIDISVCAAEEFSNSVAVKKLRYSLLCLPSNLKKEHRRFVTKVKAEIKQAESAEDIIDVIGEHYDYLHYTLLKYVVDLYGSDDLKKKMEKYENKMKAFRKETRLEVFSDVCADEPEDINGRFTTMVSKQDMDWRTATLEDVEKFRIQVCRELSLYDFSLNLMKVARGCVEVTWRVPRSLVTYIQNSVKPSSQSMMEHHVTTLTIDGFIVYDSSFAMQLEWKVIRLGLQAIDTNYSYLLEEMSPDEVVPHLVQRRLLTQPQAEEVWAKSSQLEKVHIIVEALREADNRVVGRFPTFCMALANAGQLHVSERLRNKFQSLLKGEAVSLQQEEDEVMISGESSTQPSPPPPDSRLFTAQLEGSTLTRAQYNTIHSLTSSLLCIPTGDLVYNGHTLNPLTLHWHYYTICRWLIFLSHYNAMAQEGIRKVCNNGTEIIIPHLNVSET
;
A
#
# COMPACT_ATOMS: atom_id res chain seq x y z
N LYS A 1 -27.41 12.83 -2.06
CA LYS A 1 -28.24 11.76 -1.46
C LYS A 1 -27.36 10.75 -0.73
N GLU A 2 -26.48 10.02 -1.43
CA GLU A 2 -25.58 9.04 -0.81
C GLU A 2 -24.70 9.63 0.32
N ILE A 3 -24.14 10.83 0.13
CA ILE A 3 -23.40 11.57 1.20
C ILE A 3 -24.27 11.81 2.44
N THR A 4 -25.52 12.24 2.26
CA THR A 4 -26.47 12.50 3.35
C THR A 4 -26.81 11.22 4.10
N GLU A 5 -27.11 10.13 3.38
CA GLU A 5 -27.41 8.82 3.96
C GLU A 5 -26.20 8.26 4.72
N THR A 6 -24.99 8.43 4.20
CA THR A 6 -23.75 8.04 4.89
C THR A 6 -23.53 8.84 6.17
N ARG A 7 -23.80 10.15 6.15
CA ARG A 7 -23.70 11.01 7.34
C ARG A 7 -24.71 10.59 8.42
N GLU A 8 -25.96 10.35 8.05
CA GLU A 8 -26.99 9.86 8.99
C GLU A 8 -26.62 8.49 9.58
N LYS A 9 -26.05 7.58 8.77
CA LYS A 9 -25.53 6.29 9.25
C LYS A 9 -24.35 6.48 10.23
N ILE A 10 -23.44 7.42 9.96
CA ILE A 10 -22.32 7.74 10.88
C ILE A 10 -22.85 8.26 12.21
N ASP A 11 -23.77 9.23 12.20
CA ASP A 11 -24.36 9.79 13.42
C ASP A 11 -25.07 8.70 14.24
N GLN A 12 -25.78 7.80 13.57
CA GLN A 12 -26.42 6.66 14.22
C GLN A 12 -25.39 5.71 14.86
N LEU A 13 -24.33 5.34 14.14
CA LEU A 13 -23.29 4.45 14.66
C LEU A 13 -22.53 5.09 15.82
N GLN A 14 -22.22 6.38 15.75
CA GLN A 14 -21.61 7.12 16.85
C GLN A 14 -22.50 7.11 18.10
N LYS A 15 -23.81 7.37 17.93
CA LYS A 15 -24.76 7.31 19.05
C LYS A 15 -24.85 5.91 19.68
N GLU A 16 -24.87 4.85 18.86
CA GLU A 16 -24.88 3.47 19.34
C GLU A 16 -23.58 3.11 20.07
N TYR A 17 -22.43 3.57 19.57
CA TYR A 17 -21.14 3.39 20.24
C TYR A 17 -21.09 4.08 21.61
N ILE A 18 -21.61 5.31 21.69
CA ILE A 18 -21.72 6.06 22.95
C ILE A 18 -22.64 5.33 23.94
N ASP A 19 -23.82 4.85 23.50
CA ASP A 19 -24.73 4.07 24.36
C ASP A 19 -24.05 2.82 24.94
N ILE A 20 -23.32 2.06 24.10
CA ILE A 20 -22.59 0.88 24.54
C ILE A 20 -21.49 1.26 25.53
N SER A 21 -20.77 2.35 25.28
CA SER A 21 -19.70 2.84 26.15
C SER A 21 -20.24 3.26 27.52
N VAL A 22 -21.38 3.97 27.55
CA VAL A 22 -22.04 4.36 28.81
C VAL A 22 -22.57 3.13 29.56
N CYS A 23 -23.26 2.21 28.88
CA CYS A 23 -23.72 0.95 29.48
C CYS A 23 -22.55 0.14 30.06
N ALA A 24 -21.42 0.09 29.33
CA ALA A 24 -20.19 -0.51 29.83
C ALA A 24 -19.68 0.21 31.10
N ALA A 25 -19.62 1.54 31.10
CA ALA A 25 -19.20 2.32 32.26
C ALA A 25 -20.04 2.03 33.50
N GLU A 26 -21.36 2.04 33.33
CA GLU A 26 -22.33 1.75 34.38
C GLU A 26 -22.18 0.32 34.90
N GLU A 27 -22.08 -0.67 34.02
CA GLU A 27 -21.94 -2.07 34.40
C GLU A 27 -20.61 -2.34 35.12
N PHE A 28 -19.55 -1.62 34.74
CA PHE A 28 -18.21 -1.76 35.30
C PHE A 28 -17.93 -0.86 36.50
N SER A 29 -18.86 0.01 36.89
CA SER A 29 -18.74 0.97 37.99
C SER A 29 -18.47 0.33 39.37
N ASN A 30 -18.82 -0.95 39.55
CA ASN A 30 -18.53 -1.67 40.78
C ASN A 30 -17.03 -1.98 40.94
N SER A 31 -16.46 -1.74 42.13
CA SER A 31 -15.00 -1.84 42.40
C SER A 31 -14.33 -3.17 42.02
N VAL A 32 -15.08 -4.27 41.96
CA VAL A 32 -14.60 -5.59 41.51
C VAL A 32 -14.46 -5.64 39.99
N ALA A 33 -15.39 -5.03 39.25
CA ALA A 33 -15.34 -4.93 37.79
C ALA A 33 -14.20 -4.01 37.34
N VAL A 34 -14.03 -2.84 37.96
CA VAL A 34 -12.87 -1.94 37.74
C VAL A 34 -11.54 -2.68 37.93
N LYS A 35 -11.39 -3.46 39.01
CA LYS A 35 -10.17 -4.26 39.26
C LYS A 35 -9.94 -5.33 38.18
N LYS A 36 -11.00 -5.99 37.71
CA LYS A 36 -10.94 -7.00 36.65
C LYS A 36 -10.58 -6.39 35.29
N LEU A 37 -11.20 -5.26 34.95
CA LEU A 37 -10.92 -4.48 33.74
C LEU A 37 -9.47 -4.01 33.71
N ARG A 38 -9.01 -3.41 34.81
CA ARG A 38 -7.62 -3.00 35.02
C ARG A 38 -6.69 -4.21 34.84
N TYR A 39 -7.01 -5.36 35.44
CA TYR A 39 -6.19 -6.58 35.31
C TYR A 39 -6.09 -7.09 33.86
N SER A 40 -7.18 -7.15 33.10
CA SER A 40 -7.13 -7.61 31.70
C SER A 40 -6.41 -6.68 30.76
N LEU A 41 -6.62 -5.36 30.89
CA LEU A 41 -5.86 -4.38 30.10
C LEU A 41 -4.37 -4.41 30.46
N LEU A 42 -4.04 -4.71 31.73
CA LEU A 42 -2.67 -4.99 32.18
C LEU A 42 -2.10 -6.33 31.65
N CYS A 43 -2.95 -7.29 31.29
CA CYS A 43 -2.58 -8.61 30.77
C CYS A 43 -2.49 -8.71 29.24
N LEU A 44 -2.67 -7.60 28.49
CA LEU A 44 -2.39 -7.57 27.05
C LEU A 44 -1.00 -8.19 26.76
N PRO A 45 -0.91 -9.12 25.79
CA PRO A 45 0.21 -10.06 25.65
C PRO A 45 1.58 -9.38 25.64
N SER A 46 2.52 -9.92 26.41
CA SER A 46 3.84 -9.34 26.69
C SER A 46 4.90 -9.56 25.60
N ASN A 47 4.51 -10.23 24.51
CA ASN A 47 5.35 -10.64 23.37
C ASN A 47 5.83 -9.47 22.49
N LEU A 48 5.66 -8.25 22.99
CA LEU A 48 5.93 -7.00 22.30
C LEU A 48 7.41 -6.65 22.32
N LYS A 49 7.88 -6.07 21.21
CA LYS A 49 9.18 -5.35 21.18
C LYS A 49 9.15 -4.18 22.18
N LYS A 50 10.32 -3.82 22.71
CA LYS A 50 10.52 -2.97 23.90
C LYS A 50 9.79 -1.62 23.83
N GLU A 51 9.68 -1.04 22.64
CA GLU A 51 9.11 0.27 22.39
C GLU A 51 7.57 0.24 22.44
N HIS A 52 6.97 -0.80 21.86
CA HIS A 52 5.53 -1.04 21.96
C HIS A 52 5.14 -1.35 23.41
N ARG A 53 6.01 -2.09 24.13
CA ARG A 53 5.85 -2.28 25.59
C ARG A 53 5.80 -0.94 26.32
N ARG A 54 6.57 0.09 25.95
CA ARG A 54 6.52 1.41 26.61
C ARG A 54 5.18 2.12 26.41
N PHE A 55 4.65 2.15 25.18
CA PHE A 55 3.32 2.73 24.92
C PHE A 55 2.24 2.00 25.73
N VAL A 56 2.22 0.67 25.63
CA VAL A 56 1.29 -0.17 26.38
C VAL A 56 1.49 0.01 27.89
N THR A 57 2.73 0.13 28.39
CA THR A 57 3.02 0.41 29.80
C THR A 57 2.50 1.78 30.24
N LYS A 58 2.54 2.80 29.37
CA LYS A 58 1.99 4.13 29.68
C LYS A 58 0.47 4.09 29.79
N VAL A 59 -0.21 3.53 28.80
CA VAL A 59 -1.67 3.33 28.82
C VAL A 59 -2.07 2.48 30.03
N LYS A 60 -1.31 1.42 30.31
CA LYS A 60 -1.46 0.59 31.53
C LYS A 60 -1.27 1.38 32.83
N ALA A 61 -0.37 2.36 32.86
CA ALA A 61 -0.15 3.21 34.02
C ALA A 61 -1.31 4.18 34.24
N GLU A 62 -1.86 4.77 33.18
CA GLU A 62 -3.04 5.64 33.20
C GLU A 62 -4.28 4.86 33.66
N ILE A 63 -4.52 3.66 33.10
CA ILE A 63 -5.57 2.73 33.57
C ILE A 63 -5.36 2.30 35.03
N LYS A 64 -4.10 2.21 35.49
CA LYS A 64 -3.78 1.90 36.90
C LYS A 64 -4.08 3.07 37.84
N GLN A 65 -4.10 4.30 37.33
CA GLN A 65 -4.41 5.51 38.09
C GLN A 65 -5.91 5.85 38.05
N ALA A 66 -6.63 5.42 37.01
CA ALA A 66 -8.07 5.61 36.84
C ALA A 66 -8.89 5.17 38.06
N GLU A 67 -9.60 6.08 38.73
CA GLU A 67 -10.32 5.81 39.98
C GLU A 67 -11.71 5.20 39.72
N SER A 68 -12.25 5.40 38.53
CA SER A 68 -13.57 4.93 38.11
C SER A 68 -13.53 4.10 36.80
N ALA A 69 -14.65 3.46 36.45
CA ALA A 69 -14.81 2.83 35.14
C ALA A 69 -14.92 3.87 34.01
N GLU A 70 -15.48 5.04 34.32
CA GLU A 70 -15.56 6.19 33.42
C GLU A 70 -14.16 6.68 33.06
N ASP A 71 -13.25 6.82 34.04
CA ASP A 71 -11.85 7.20 33.80
C ASP A 71 -11.13 6.20 32.89
N ILE A 72 -11.42 4.90 33.03
CA ILE A 72 -10.87 3.86 32.15
C ILE A 72 -11.44 4.02 30.75
N ILE A 73 -12.73 4.29 30.63
CA ILE A 73 -13.42 4.48 29.35
C ILE A 73 -13.00 5.80 28.69
N ASP A 74 -12.65 6.83 29.44
CA ASP A 74 -12.12 8.09 28.94
C ASP A 74 -10.69 7.91 28.42
N VAL A 75 -9.83 7.22 29.19
CA VAL A 75 -8.49 6.82 28.71
C VAL A 75 -8.61 5.98 27.44
N ILE A 76 -9.61 5.11 27.36
CA ILE A 76 -9.94 4.38 26.13
C ILE A 76 -10.38 5.39 25.06
N GLY A 77 -11.43 6.18 25.28
CA GLY A 77 -12.04 7.10 24.31
C GLY A 77 -11.07 8.14 23.73
N GLU A 78 -9.99 8.52 24.41
CA GLU A 78 -8.91 9.33 23.83
C GLU A 78 -8.18 8.63 22.66
N HIS A 79 -8.22 7.29 22.65
CA HIS A 79 -7.52 6.41 21.71
C HIS A 79 -8.48 5.65 20.78
N TYR A 80 -9.81 5.78 20.89
CA TYR A 80 -10.76 5.04 20.06
C TYR A 80 -11.92 5.92 19.60
N ASP A 81 -12.45 5.60 18.43
CA ASP A 81 -13.68 6.18 17.91
C ASP A 81 -14.68 5.08 17.56
N TYR A 82 -15.83 5.49 17.03
CA TYR A 82 -16.86 4.58 16.56
C TYR A 82 -16.33 3.60 15.47
N LEU A 83 -15.35 4.01 14.67
CA LEU A 83 -14.71 3.15 13.66
C LEU A 83 -13.72 2.16 14.28
N HIS A 84 -13.14 2.43 15.46
CA HIS A 84 -12.08 1.63 16.09
C HIS A 84 -12.51 1.04 17.45
N TYR A 85 -13.66 0.35 17.47
CA TYR A 85 -14.28 -0.21 18.67
C TYR A 85 -13.64 -1.51 19.21
N THR A 86 -12.51 -1.98 18.67
CA THR A 86 -11.93 -3.30 18.99
C THR A 86 -11.58 -3.46 20.48
N LEU A 87 -11.07 -2.42 21.15
CA LEU A 87 -10.75 -2.53 22.57
C LEU A 87 -12.02 -2.57 23.43
N LEU A 88 -13.02 -1.75 23.10
CA LEU A 88 -14.32 -1.79 23.79
C LEU A 88 -14.96 -3.17 23.63
N LYS A 89 -14.92 -3.74 22.42
CA LYS A 89 -15.37 -5.12 22.17
C LYS A 89 -14.61 -6.12 23.04
N TYR A 90 -13.29 -6.06 23.10
CA TYR A 90 -12.48 -6.95 23.92
C TYR A 90 -12.89 -6.89 25.41
N VAL A 91 -13.12 -5.68 25.94
CA VAL A 91 -13.60 -5.47 27.30
C VAL A 91 -14.98 -6.09 27.50
N VAL A 92 -15.93 -5.81 26.60
CA VAL A 92 -17.31 -6.31 26.67
C VAL A 92 -17.36 -7.84 26.56
N ASP A 93 -16.58 -8.44 25.67
CA ASP A 93 -16.51 -9.89 25.49
C ASP A 93 -16.03 -10.61 26.76
N LEU A 94 -15.07 -10.01 27.46
CA LEU A 94 -14.52 -10.57 28.68
C LEU A 94 -15.42 -10.36 29.91
N TYR A 95 -16.04 -9.19 30.02
CA TYR A 95 -16.65 -8.75 31.28
C TYR A 95 -18.09 -8.31 31.20
N GLY A 96 -18.57 -7.97 30.02
CA GLY A 96 -19.95 -7.52 29.84
C GLY A 96 -20.95 -8.64 30.11
N SER A 97 -22.13 -8.21 30.54
CA SER A 97 -23.33 -9.02 30.62
C SER A 97 -23.70 -9.58 29.25
N ASP A 98 -24.53 -10.62 29.23
CA ASP A 98 -25.02 -11.19 27.97
C ASP A 98 -25.78 -10.15 27.14
N ASP A 99 -26.45 -9.20 27.79
CA ASP A 99 -27.16 -8.11 27.11
C ASP A 99 -26.19 -7.10 26.49
N LEU A 100 -25.14 -6.70 27.21
CA LEU A 100 -24.10 -5.81 26.68
C LEU A 100 -23.32 -6.48 25.53
N LYS A 101 -23.03 -7.78 25.65
CA LYS A 101 -22.42 -8.59 24.57
C LYS A 101 -23.29 -8.64 23.32
N LYS A 102 -24.60 -8.87 23.47
CA LYS A 102 -25.55 -8.82 22.33
C LYS A 102 -25.63 -7.44 21.70
N LYS A 103 -25.60 -6.36 22.50
CA LYS A 103 -25.52 -4.98 21.98
C LYS A 103 -24.25 -4.78 21.16
N MET A 104 -23.10 -5.21 21.66
CA MET A 104 -21.81 -5.12 20.97
C MET A 104 -21.79 -5.94 19.67
N GLU A 105 -22.30 -7.17 19.67
CA GLU A 105 -22.40 -8.01 18.49
C GLU A 105 -23.29 -7.37 17.40
N LYS A 106 -24.43 -6.80 17.81
CA LYS A 106 -25.32 -6.07 16.90
C LYS A 106 -24.60 -4.86 16.28
N TYR A 107 -23.85 -4.11 17.09
CA TYR A 107 -23.05 -2.98 16.62
C TYR A 107 -21.96 -3.42 15.63
N GLU A 108 -21.23 -4.49 15.95
CA GLU A 108 -20.21 -5.06 15.07
C GLU A 108 -20.77 -5.46 13.71
N ASN A 109 -21.94 -6.12 13.69
CA ASN A 109 -22.57 -6.55 12.44
C ASN A 109 -22.99 -5.34 11.58
N LYS A 110 -23.55 -4.29 12.20
CA LYS A 110 -23.87 -3.04 11.50
C LYS A 110 -22.62 -2.35 10.96
N MET A 111 -21.55 -2.30 11.76
CA MET A 111 -20.30 -1.67 11.35
C MET A 111 -19.63 -2.43 10.20
N LYS A 112 -19.64 -3.77 10.22
CA LYS A 112 -19.17 -4.60 9.10
C LYS A 112 -19.95 -4.31 7.82
N ALA A 113 -21.28 -4.26 7.88
CA ALA A 113 -22.11 -3.91 6.74
C ALA A 113 -21.82 -2.49 6.24
N PHE A 114 -21.75 -1.51 7.15
CA PHE A 114 -21.42 -0.13 6.82
C PHE A 114 -20.08 0.00 6.11
N ARG A 115 -19.03 -0.65 6.61
CA ARG A 115 -17.69 -0.60 5.99
C ARG A 115 -17.67 -1.18 4.58
N LYS A 116 -18.41 -2.27 4.35
CA LYS A 116 -18.50 -2.95 3.06
C LYS A 116 -19.29 -2.14 2.02
N GLU A 117 -20.33 -1.43 2.47
CA GLU A 117 -21.20 -0.64 1.58
C GLU A 117 -20.64 0.75 1.28
N THR A 118 -19.83 1.32 2.18
CA THR A 118 -19.40 2.71 2.09
C THR A 118 -18.17 2.86 1.22
N ARG A 119 -18.34 3.51 0.06
CA ARG A 119 -17.26 3.87 -0.86
C ARG A 119 -16.42 5.02 -0.29
N LEU A 120 -15.11 4.99 -0.54
CA LEU A 120 -14.18 6.01 -0.03
C LEU A 120 -14.49 7.41 -0.55
N GLU A 121 -14.92 7.52 -1.81
CA GLU A 121 -15.35 8.78 -2.40
C GLU A 121 -16.42 9.48 -1.53
N VAL A 122 -17.45 8.74 -1.16
CA VAL A 122 -18.55 9.26 -0.34
C VAL A 122 -18.10 9.56 1.08
N PHE A 123 -17.27 8.70 1.66
CA PHE A 123 -16.78 8.88 3.03
C PHE A 123 -15.89 10.12 3.17
N SER A 124 -15.03 10.41 2.19
CA SER A 124 -14.12 11.56 2.21
C SER A 124 -14.84 12.90 2.32
N ASP A 125 -16.01 13.03 1.67
CA ASP A 125 -16.84 14.23 1.73
C ASP A 125 -17.58 14.39 3.07
N VAL A 126 -17.75 13.29 3.81
CA VAL A 126 -18.41 13.31 5.12
C VAL A 126 -17.42 13.62 6.25
N CYS A 127 -16.18 13.15 6.15
CA CYS A 127 -15.15 13.26 7.19
C CYS A 127 -14.05 14.29 6.84
N ALA A 128 -14.41 15.40 6.19
CA ALA A 128 -13.45 16.40 5.73
C ALA A 128 -12.76 17.20 6.86
N ASP A 129 -13.34 17.20 8.06
CA ASP A 129 -12.83 17.98 9.19
C ASP A 129 -11.66 17.26 9.87
N GLU A 130 -10.51 17.94 9.96
CA GLU A 130 -9.36 17.43 10.71
C GLU A 130 -9.61 17.63 12.21
N PRO A 131 -9.63 16.56 13.02
CA PRO A 131 -9.62 16.71 14.46
C PRO A 131 -8.32 17.38 14.88
N GLU A 132 -8.41 18.55 15.52
CA GLU A 132 -7.24 19.18 16.14
C GLU A 132 -6.67 18.23 17.21
N ASP A 133 -5.36 17.93 17.16
CA ASP A 133 -4.70 17.20 18.24
C ASP A 133 -4.46 18.15 19.42
N ILE A 134 -5.50 18.32 20.25
CA ILE A 134 -5.54 19.28 21.37
C ILE A 134 -4.38 19.07 22.36
N ASN A 135 -3.77 17.89 22.43
CA ASN A 135 -2.83 17.52 23.50
C ASN A 135 -1.41 17.11 23.02
N GLY A 136 -1.13 17.12 21.71
CA GLY A 136 0.18 16.71 21.17
C GLY A 136 0.62 15.30 21.59
N ARG A 137 -0.33 14.41 21.92
CA ARG A 137 -0.05 13.01 22.31
C ARG A 137 0.12 12.13 21.08
N PHE A 138 -0.41 12.58 19.95
CA PHE A 138 -0.41 11.84 18.71
C PHE A 138 0.35 12.59 17.64
N THR A 139 0.60 11.87 16.58
CA THR A 139 1.20 12.34 15.33
C THR A 139 0.34 11.82 14.19
N THR A 140 0.52 12.43 13.03
CA THR A 140 -0.17 12.04 11.82
C THR A 140 0.76 11.15 10.99
N MET A 141 0.28 9.95 10.66
CA MET A 141 0.90 9.08 9.68
C MET A 141 0.04 9.04 8.43
N VAL A 142 0.59 9.32 7.26
CA VAL A 142 -0.13 9.27 5.98
C VAL A 142 0.40 8.12 5.15
N SER A 143 -0.49 7.22 4.73
CA SER A 143 -0.18 6.15 3.78
C SER A 143 -0.88 6.41 2.45
N LYS A 144 -0.16 6.34 1.33
CA LYS A 144 -0.75 6.32 -0.02
C LYS A 144 -0.75 4.89 -0.54
N GLN A 145 -1.82 4.53 -1.24
CA GLN A 145 -2.06 3.17 -1.70
C GLN A 145 -2.42 3.15 -3.19
N ASP A 146 -1.82 2.23 -3.95
CA ASP A 146 -2.18 2.00 -5.36
C ASP A 146 -3.50 1.21 -5.46
N MET A 147 -4.61 1.91 -5.20
CA MET A 147 -5.97 1.38 -5.21
C MET A 147 -6.89 2.31 -5.98
N ASP A 148 -7.86 1.74 -6.69
CA ASP A 148 -8.89 2.51 -7.40
C ASP A 148 -9.86 3.16 -6.40
N TRP A 149 -9.73 4.48 -6.25
CA TRP A 149 -10.54 5.33 -5.40
C TRP A 149 -12.06 5.13 -5.53
N ARG A 150 -12.54 4.86 -6.75
CA ARG A 150 -13.98 4.81 -7.06
C ARG A 150 -14.63 3.51 -6.62
N THR A 151 -13.83 2.45 -6.54
CA THR A 151 -14.28 1.10 -6.18
C THR A 151 -13.92 0.74 -4.74
N ALA A 152 -12.91 1.40 -4.17
CA ALA A 152 -12.46 1.14 -2.82
C ALA A 152 -13.53 1.50 -1.77
N THR A 153 -13.57 0.68 -0.72
CA THR A 153 -14.51 0.80 0.39
C THR A 153 -13.77 1.00 1.72
N LEU A 154 -14.50 1.37 2.77
CA LEU A 154 -13.94 1.40 4.13
C LEU A 154 -13.49 0.02 4.63
N GLU A 155 -14.05 -1.07 4.10
CA GLU A 155 -13.59 -2.43 4.41
C GLU A 155 -12.16 -2.66 3.91
N ASP A 156 -11.82 -2.11 2.74
CA ASP A 156 -10.48 -2.22 2.17
C ASP A 156 -9.45 -1.46 3.02
N VAL A 157 -9.82 -0.26 3.49
CA VAL A 157 -9.00 0.55 4.42
C VAL A 157 -8.79 -0.17 5.76
N GLU A 158 -9.81 -0.87 6.27
CA GLU A 158 -9.70 -1.67 7.49
C GLU A 158 -8.77 -2.89 7.31
N LYS A 159 -8.93 -3.64 6.21
CA LYS A 159 -8.05 -4.77 5.88
C LYS A 159 -6.60 -4.31 5.78
N PHE A 160 -6.40 -3.17 5.13
CA PHE A 160 -5.10 -2.52 5.04
C PHE A 160 -4.52 -2.16 6.41
N ARG A 161 -5.31 -1.52 7.28
CA ARG A 161 -4.88 -1.17 8.64
C ARG A 161 -4.37 -2.38 9.40
N ILE A 162 -5.15 -3.47 9.41
CA ILE A 162 -4.78 -4.74 10.07
C ILE A 162 -3.46 -5.26 9.50
N GLN A 163 -3.29 -5.21 8.17
CA GLN A 163 -2.08 -5.69 7.52
C GLN A 163 -0.86 -4.84 7.86
N VAL A 164 -0.95 -3.52 7.81
CA VAL A 164 0.14 -2.61 8.23
C VAL A 164 0.49 -2.84 9.69
N CYS A 165 -0.51 -2.98 10.56
CA CYS A 165 -0.27 -3.31 11.96
C CYS A 165 0.47 -4.63 12.11
N ARG A 166 0.05 -5.69 11.41
CA ARG A 166 0.74 -6.98 11.42
C ARG A 166 2.18 -6.89 10.95
N GLU A 167 2.43 -6.23 9.83
CA GLU A 167 3.77 -6.07 9.23
C GLU A 167 4.73 -5.26 10.09
N LEU A 168 4.20 -4.26 10.79
CA LEU A 168 4.95 -3.47 11.76
C LEU A 168 4.97 -4.12 13.15
N SER A 169 4.31 -5.26 13.34
CA SER A 169 4.12 -5.89 14.65
C SER A 169 3.51 -4.94 15.70
N LEU A 170 2.53 -4.15 15.26
CA LEU A 170 1.65 -3.32 16.08
C LEU A 170 0.37 -4.08 16.39
N TYR A 171 -0.35 -3.70 17.45
CA TYR A 171 -1.74 -4.11 17.58
C TYR A 171 -2.60 -3.41 16.54
N ASP A 172 -3.65 -4.09 16.10
CA ASP A 172 -4.61 -3.56 15.14
C ASP A 172 -5.04 -2.14 15.54
N PHE A 173 -5.33 -1.91 16.82
CA PHE A 173 -5.78 -0.63 17.36
C PHE A 173 -4.72 0.49 17.48
N SER A 174 -3.49 0.29 17.00
CA SER A 174 -2.43 1.30 17.13
C SER A 174 -2.57 2.46 16.13
N LEU A 175 -3.35 2.24 15.07
CA LEU A 175 -3.62 3.20 14.01
C LEU A 175 -5.12 3.50 14.03
N ASN A 176 -5.49 4.77 14.14
CA ASN A 176 -6.87 5.19 14.04
C ASN A 176 -7.08 5.99 12.76
N LEU A 177 -8.05 5.60 11.95
CA LEU A 177 -8.43 6.34 10.75
C LEU A 177 -8.86 7.76 11.12
N MET A 178 -8.21 8.76 10.53
CA MET A 178 -8.57 10.17 10.68
C MET A 178 -9.32 10.66 9.45
N LYS A 179 -8.75 10.39 8.28
CA LYS A 179 -9.21 10.94 7.01
C LYS A 179 -8.82 10.01 5.88
N VAL A 180 -9.64 10.03 4.83
CA VAL A 180 -9.32 9.44 3.54
C VAL A 180 -9.42 10.56 2.49
N ALA A 181 -8.40 10.69 1.64
CA ALA A 181 -8.33 11.72 0.60
C ALA A 181 -8.05 11.12 -0.79
N ARG A 182 -8.39 11.89 -1.82
CA ARG A 182 -8.20 11.53 -3.23
C ARG A 182 -6.71 11.53 -3.62
N GLY A 183 -6.38 10.72 -4.62
CA GLY A 183 -5.02 10.49 -5.12
C GLY A 183 -4.38 9.27 -4.46
N CYS A 184 -4.17 8.19 -5.23
CA CYS A 184 -3.67 6.89 -4.75
C CYS A 184 -4.12 6.57 -3.32
N VAL A 185 -5.44 6.44 -3.10
CA VAL A 185 -6.12 6.27 -1.78
C VAL A 185 -5.25 6.73 -0.62
N GLU A 186 -5.25 8.04 -0.36
CA GLU A 186 -4.46 8.61 0.72
C GLU A 186 -5.21 8.42 2.04
N VAL A 187 -4.63 7.66 2.95
CA VAL A 187 -5.23 7.38 4.26
C VAL A 187 -4.37 8.00 5.35
N THR A 188 -5.02 8.84 6.14
CA THR A 188 -4.40 9.51 7.29
C THR A 188 -4.76 8.77 8.57
N TRP A 189 -3.74 8.41 9.33
CA TRP A 189 -3.83 7.68 10.59
C TRP A 189 -3.35 8.54 11.73
N ARG A 190 -4.07 8.50 12.85
CA ARG A 190 -3.58 8.98 14.14
C ARG A 190 -2.72 7.90 14.77
N VAL A 191 -1.49 8.25 15.13
CA VAL A 191 -0.54 7.31 15.73
C VAL A 191 0.01 7.88 17.04
N PRO A 192 0.09 7.09 18.12
CA PRO A 192 0.74 7.53 19.35
C PRO A 192 2.20 7.93 19.11
N ARG A 193 2.62 9.13 19.56
CA ARG A 193 4.00 9.62 19.36
C ARG A 193 5.08 8.67 19.86
N SER A 194 4.78 7.91 20.92
CA SER A 194 5.67 6.90 21.47
C SER A 194 6.01 5.75 20.50
N LEU A 195 5.24 5.56 19.43
CA LEU A 195 5.45 4.51 18.44
C LEU A 195 6.21 4.98 17.19
N VAL A 196 6.42 6.29 17.01
CA VAL A 196 7.02 6.85 15.79
C VAL A 196 8.38 6.25 15.47
N THR A 197 9.32 6.32 16.42
CA THR A 197 10.67 5.78 16.22
C THR A 197 10.65 4.28 15.93
N TYR A 198 9.71 3.55 16.55
CA TYR A 198 9.56 2.13 16.31
C TYR A 198 9.06 1.83 14.90
N ILE A 199 8.05 2.56 14.43
CA ILE A 199 7.52 2.44 13.06
C ILE A 199 8.63 2.78 12.06
N GLN A 200 9.32 3.91 12.24
CA GLN A 200 10.44 4.31 11.37
C GLN A 200 11.52 3.23 11.22
N ASN A 201 11.84 2.53 12.31
CA ASN A 201 12.81 1.44 12.29
C ASN A 201 12.26 0.13 11.71
N SER A 202 10.94 -0.11 11.81
CA SER A 202 10.30 -1.35 11.38
C SER A 202 9.85 -1.33 9.93
N VAL A 203 9.61 -0.16 9.35
CA VAL A 203 9.16 -0.01 7.96
C VAL A 203 10.24 -0.46 6.96
N LYS A 204 11.52 -0.17 7.21
CA LYS A 204 12.64 -0.55 6.32
C LYS A 204 12.72 -2.06 6.04
N PRO A 205 12.75 -2.94 7.06
CA PRO A 205 12.77 -4.39 6.84
C PRO A 205 11.48 -4.93 6.22
N SER A 206 10.34 -4.25 6.39
CA SER A 206 9.04 -4.66 5.84
C SER A 206 8.74 -4.04 4.46
N SER A 207 9.70 -3.35 3.83
CA SER A 207 9.50 -2.62 2.57
C SER A 207 8.92 -3.47 1.44
N GLN A 208 9.28 -4.76 1.35
CA GLN A 208 8.68 -5.65 0.36
C GLN A 208 7.20 -5.95 0.65
N SER A 209 6.88 -6.32 1.90
CA SER A 209 5.48 -6.60 2.26
C SER A 209 4.61 -5.35 2.08
N MET A 210 5.14 -4.17 2.39
CA MET A 210 4.44 -2.91 2.13
C MET A 210 4.09 -2.72 0.63
N MET A 211 4.99 -3.07 -0.29
CA MET A 211 4.68 -3.05 -1.73
C MET A 211 3.66 -4.10 -2.14
N GLU A 212 3.76 -5.32 -1.62
CA GLU A 212 2.80 -6.40 -1.85
C GLU A 212 1.37 -5.99 -1.43
N HIS A 213 1.27 -5.11 -0.44
CA HIS A 213 0.02 -4.52 0.03
C HIS A 213 -0.27 -3.11 -0.52
N HIS A 214 0.30 -2.82 -1.70
CA HIS A 214 0.01 -1.61 -2.47
C HIS A 214 0.38 -0.28 -1.79
N VAL A 215 1.19 -0.27 -0.73
CA VAL A 215 1.69 0.98 -0.14
C VAL A 215 2.70 1.59 -1.08
N THR A 216 2.39 2.78 -1.60
CA THR A 216 3.30 3.55 -2.45
C THR A 216 4.22 4.42 -1.61
N THR A 217 3.65 5.15 -0.65
CA THR A 217 4.40 6.00 0.28
C THR A 217 3.82 5.94 1.68
N LEU A 218 4.68 6.06 2.69
CA LEU A 218 4.33 6.23 4.08
C LEU A 218 5.09 7.42 4.65
N THR A 219 4.37 8.39 5.20
CA THR A 219 4.96 9.57 5.86
C THR A 219 4.49 9.66 7.31
N ILE A 220 5.31 10.25 8.18
CA ILE A 220 4.95 10.59 9.56
C ILE A 220 5.33 12.06 9.77
N ASP A 221 4.37 12.89 10.17
CA ASP A 221 4.53 14.35 10.27
C ASP A 221 5.13 14.97 8.98
N GLY A 222 4.73 14.44 7.81
CA GLY A 222 5.24 14.85 6.51
C GLY A 222 6.63 14.30 6.14
N PHE A 223 7.33 13.63 7.06
CA PHE A 223 8.61 12.98 6.75
C PHE A 223 8.39 11.62 6.09
N ILE A 224 9.00 11.40 4.93
CA ILE A 224 8.96 10.12 4.22
C ILE A 224 9.70 9.06 5.04
N VAL A 225 8.94 8.07 5.51
CA VAL A 225 9.44 6.90 6.23
C VAL A 225 9.63 5.72 5.29
N TYR A 226 8.78 5.66 4.26
CA TYR A 226 8.90 4.73 3.16
C TYR A 226 8.39 5.35 1.87
N ASP A 227 9.12 5.11 0.81
CA ASP A 227 8.79 5.51 -0.54
C ASP A 227 9.23 4.38 -1.45
N SER A 228 8.25 3.74 -2.08
CA SER A 228 8.54 2.79 -3.14
C SER A 228 8.97 3.61 -4.36
N SER A 229 10.25 3.51 -4.73
CA SER A 229 10.73 4.21 -5.93
C SER A 229 9.83 3.89 -7.13
N PHE A 230 9.64 4.85 -8.04
CA PHE A 230 8.81 4.66 -9.24
C PHE A 230 9.21 3.40 -10.03
N ALA A 231 10.51 3.10 -10.11
CA ALA A 231 11.01 1.89 -10.75
C ALA A 231 10.48 0.61 -10.08
N MET A 232 10.42 0.58 -8.75
CA MET A 232 9.85 -0.54 -7.99
C MET A 232 8.33 -0.61 -8.16
N GLN A 233 7.63 0.53 -8.14
CA GLN A 233 6.18 0.56 -8.39
C GLN A 233 5.84 0.01 -9.78
N LEU A 234 6.56 0.45 -10.81
CA LEU A 234 6.38 -0.02 -12.18
C LEU A 234 6.68 -1.52 -12.31
N GLU A 235 7.77 -1.98 -11.67
CA GLU A 235 8.16 -3.38 -11.60
C GLU A 235 7.03 -4.26 -11.00
N TRP A 236 6.49 -3.86 -9.85
CA TRP A 236 5.38 -4.54 -9.21
C TRP A 236 4.09 -4.51 -10.02
N LYS A 237 3.79 -3.35 -10.63
CA LYS A 237 2.62 -3.20 -11.48
C LYS A 237 2.68 -4.16 -12.68
N VAL A 238 3.85 -4.28 -13.31
CA VAL A 238 4.09 -5.25 -14.39
C VAL A 238 3.90 -6.69 -13.90
N ILE A 239 4.40 -7.05 -12.72
CA ILE A 239 4.20 -8.38 -12.13
C ILE A 239 2.70 -8.65 -11.90
N ARG A 240 1.99 -7.72 -11.28
CA ARG A 240 0.55 -7.81 -10.97
C ARG A 240 -0.28 -8.03 -12.24
N LEU A 241 -0.06 -7.21 -13.26
CA LEU A 241 -0.77 -7.32 -14.53
C LEU A 241 -0.47 -8.66 -15.24
N GLY A 242 0.75 -9.18 -15.07
CA GLY A 242 1.13 -10.52 -15.56
C GLY A 242 0.34 -11.64 -14.88
N LEU A 243 0.25 -11.61 -13.54
CA LEU A 243 -0.55 -12.57 -12.78
C LEU A 243 -2.04 -12.46 -13.13
N GLN A 244 -2.57 -11.24 -13.23
CA GLN A 244 -3.96 -11.02 -13.66
C GLN A 244 -4.25 -11.55 -15.07
N ALA A 245 -3.27 -11.48 -15.99
CA ALA A 245 -3.39 -12.07 -17.32
C ALA A 245 -3.45 -13.60 -17.27
N ILE A 246 -2.68 -14.24 -16.38
CA ILE A 246 -2.75 -15.68 -16.10
C ILE A 246 -4.13 -16.03 -15.53
N ASP A 247 -4.58 -15.32 -14.49
CA ASP A 247 -5.83 -15.59 -13.80
C ASP A 247 -7.05 -15.45 -14.73
N THR A 248 -7.07 -14.40 -15.56
CA THR A 248 -8.16 -14.20 -16.53
C THR A 248 -8.21 -15.31 -17.58
N ASN A 249 -7.10 -15.97 -17.87
CA ASN A 249 -7.01 -17.06 -18.85
C ASN A 249 -6.86 -18.42 -18.19
N TYR A 250 -7.11 -18.55 -16.89
CA TYR A 250 -6.82 -19.77 -16.14
C TYR A 250 -7.56 -21.00 -16.71
N SER A 251 -8.85 -20.86 -17.04
CA SER A 251 -9.62 -21.95 -17.67
C SER A 251 -9.04 -22.36 -19.03
N TYR A 252 -8.58 -21.39 -19.82
CA TYR A 252 -7.94 -21.67 -21.10
C TYR A 252 -6.59 -22.37 -20.94
N LEU A 253 -5.81 -22.00 -19.92
CA LEU A 253 -4.55 -22.68 -19.59
C LEU A 253 -4.79 -24.13 -19.19
N LEU A 254 -5.85 -24.40 -18.43
CA LEU A 254 -6.24 -25.75 -18.03
C LEU A 254 -6.53 -26.65 -19.24
N GLU A 255 -7.17 -26.10 -20.27
CA GLU A 255 -7.59 -26.82 -21.47
C GLU A 255 -6.47 -27.00 -22.50
N GLU A 256 -5.70 -25.93 -22.76
CA GLU A 256 -4.84 -25.85 -23.95
C GLU A 256 -3.34 -25.96 -23.65
N MET A 257 -2.91 -25.77 -22.40
CA MET A 257 -1.50 -25.91 -22.05
C MET A 257 -1.11 -27.39 -21.94
N SER A 258 -0.07 -27.82 -22.64
CA SER A 258 0.53 -29.16 -22.45
C SER A 258 1.68 -29.08 -21.44
N PRO A 259 1.45 -29.41 -20.15
CA PRO A 259 2.42 -29.14 -19.08
C PRO A 259 3.72 -29.93 -19.24
N ASP A 260 3.66 -31.17 -19.73
CA ASP A 260 4.85 -32.02 -19.87
C ASP A 260 5.87 -31.47 -20.87
N GLU A 261 5.40 -30.74 -21.89
CA GLU A 261 6.25 -30.04 -22.86
C GLU A 261 6.86 -28.75 -22.29
N VAL A 262 6.11 -28.07 -21.41
CA VAL A 262 6.46 -26.73 -20.91
C VAL A 262 7.39 -26.79 -19.70
N VAL A 263 7.21 -27.76 -18.80
CA VAL A 263 7.97 -27.90 -17.55
C VAL A 263 9.50 -27.87 -17.75
N PRO A 264 10.10 -28.58 -18.73
CA PRO A 264 11.54 -28.51 -18.97
C PRO A 264 12.03 -27.08 -19.24
N HIS A 265 11.25 -26.28 -19.99
CA HIS A 265 11.56 -24.89 -20.26
C HIS A 265 11.37 -23.98 -19.05
N LEU A 266 10.41 -24.28 -18.18
CA LEU A 266 10.21 -23.55 -16.92
C LEU A 266 11.37 -23.78 -15.95
N VAL A 267 11.85 -25.03 -15.83
CA VAL A 267 13.02 -25.36 -15.00
C VAL A 267 14.27 -24.70 -15.57
N GLN A 268 14.50 -24.81 -16.88
CA GLN A 268 15.65 -24.19 -17.57
C GLN A 268 15.71 -22.68 -17.31
N ARG A 269 14.55 -22.03 -17.26
CA ARG A 269 14.41 -20.58 -17.02
C ARG A 269 14.27 -20.21 -15.55
N ARG A 270 14.39 -21.17 -14.63
CA ARG A 270 14.28 -20.99 -13.17
C ARG A 270 12.93 -20.38 -12.75
N LEU A 271 11.88 -20.68 -13.49
CA LEU A 271 10.50 -20.38 -13.12
C LEU A 271 9.92 -21.46 -12.21
N LEU A 272 10.38 -22.70 -12.36
CA LEU A 272 10.13 -23.79 -11.43
C LEU A 272 11.44 -24.29 -10.84
N THR A 273 11.38 -24.69 -9.58
CA THR A 273 12.44 -25.48 -8.94
C THR A 273 12.35 -26.93 -9.38
N GLN A 274 13.45 -27.68 -9.26
CA GLN A 274 13.47 -29.11 -9.58
C GLN A 274 12.42 -29.92 -8.78
N PRO A 275 12.23 -29.69 -7.45
CA PRO A 275 11.17 -30.37 -6.69
C PRO A 275 9.76 -30.06 -7.20
N GLN A 276 9.48 -28.81 -7.60
CA GLN A 276 8.18 -28.44 -8.17
C GLN A 276 7.94 -29.14 -9.52
N ALA A 277 8.97 -29.27 -10.36
CA ALA A 277 8.86 -30.00 -11.61
C ALA A 277 8.56 -31.50 -11.39
N GLU A 278 9.22 -32.11 -10.41
CA GLU A 278 8.95 -33.50 -9.99
C GLU A 278 7.52 -33.67 -9.47
N GLU A 279 7.01 -32.70 -8.71
CA GLU A 279 5.62 -32.69 -8.26
C GLU A 279 4.63 -32.64 -9.44
N VAL A 280 4.90 -31.79 -10.45
CA VAL A 280 4.10 -31.72 -11.67
C VAL A 280 4.13 -33.06 -12.41
N TRP A 281 5.31 -33.65 -12.65
CA TRP A 281 5.41 -34.92 -13.35
C TRP A 281 4.78 -36.10 -12.60
N ALA A 282 4.69 -36.03 -11.27
CA ALA A 282 4.04 -37.04 -10.45
C ALA A 282 2.51 -37.04 -10.57
N LYS A 283 1.89 -35.96 -11.06
CA LYS A 283 0.43 -35.92 -11.28
C LYS A 283 0.03 -36.62 -12.58
N SER A 284 -1.14 -37.24 -12.58
CA SER A 284 -1.67 -37.94 -13.75
C SER A 284 -2.60 -37.06 -14.59
N SER A 285 -3.27 -36.08 -13.99
CA SER A 285 -4.20 -35.18 -14.67
C SER A 285 -3.51 -33.94 -15.20
N GLN A 286 -3.77 -33.59 -16.47
CA GLN A 286 -3.34 -32.31 -17.05
C GLN A 286 -3.78 -31.12 -16.20
N LEU A 287 -5.02 -31.13 -15.72
CA LEU A 287 -5.58 -30.03 -14.92
C LEU A 287 -4.78 -29.81 -13.63
N GLU A 288 -4.42 -30.89 -12.93
CA GLU A 288 -3.62 -30.82 -11.70
C GLU A 288 -2.22 -30.31 -11.98
N LYS A 289 -1.60 -30.78 -13.08
CA LYS A 289 -0.28 -30.31 -13.52
C LYS A 289 -0.28 -28.81 -13.80
N VAL A 290 -1.24 -28.33 -14.58
CA VAL A 290 -1.39 -26.91 -14.90
C VAL A 290 -1.65 -26.09 -13.64
N HIS A 291 -2.50 -26.58 -12.74
CA HIS A 291 -2.78 -25.91 -11.47
C HIS A 291 -1.50 -25.70 -10.65
N ILE A 292 -0.68 -26.74 -10.47
CA ILE A 292 0.59 -26.64 -9.72
C ILE A 292 1.55 -25.64 -10.38
N ILE A 293 1.64 -25.63 -11.71
CA ILE A 293 2.48 -24.66 -12.44
C ILE A 293 2.00 -23.23 -12.15
N VAL A 294 0.70 -22.98 -12.20
CA VAL A 294 0.13 -21.66 -11.94
C VAL A 294 0.32 -21.24 -10.49
N GLU A 295 0.09 -22.13 -9.52
CA GLU A 295 0.36 -21.86 -8.10
C GLU A 295 1.85 -21.55 -7.88
N ALA A 296 2.76 -22.32 -8.46
CA ALA A 296 4.18 -22.04 -8.36
C ALA A 296 4.56 -20.67 -8.96
N LEU A 297 3.90 -20.23 -10.05
CA LEU A 297 4.10 -18.89 -10.61
C LEU A 297 3.54 -17.77 -9.71
N ARG A 298 2.48 -18.05 -8.93
CA ARG A 298 1.90 -17.12 -7.95
C ARG A 298 2.72 -17.03 -6.66
N GLU A 299 3.22 -18.16 -6.19
CA GLU A 299 3.98 -18.30 -4.93
C GLU A 299 5.44 -17.91 -5.07
N ALA A 300 6.02 -18.04 -6.27
CA ALA A 300 7.44 -17.78 -6.44
C ALA A 300 7.73 -16.31 -6.15
N ASP A 301 8.63 -16.07 -5.18
CA ASP A 301 9.06 -14.76 -4.66
C ASP A 301 9.01 -13.68 -5.76
N ASN A 302 8.08 -12.74 -5.63
CA ASN A 302 7.70 -11.74 -6.63
C ASN A 302 8.86 -10.80 -7.04
N ARG A 303 10.06 -10.98 -6.49
CA ARG A 303 11.27 -10.17 -6.70
C ARG A 303 11.91 -10.27 -8.09
N VAL A 304 11.38 -11.06 -9.02
CA VAL A 304 12.00 -11.24 -10.34
C VAL A 304 11.12 -10.62 -11.43
N VAL A 305 11.42 -9.36 -11.75
CA VAL A 305 10.92 -8.69 -12.97
C VAL A 305 11.17 -9.59 -14.17
N GLY A 306 10.15 -9.72 -15.02
CA GLY A 306 10.29 -10.47 -16.26
C GLY A 306 9.91 -11.94 -16.16
N ARG A 307 9.40 -12.44 -15.02
CA ARG A 307 8.85 -13.80 -14.95
C ARG A 307 7.69 -14.03 -15.91
N PHE A 308 6.72 -13.13 -15.97
CA PHE A 308 5.60 -13.27 -16.90
C PHE A 308 6.07 -13.30 -18.38
N PRO A 309 6.92 -12.36 -18.85
CA PRO A 309 7.56 -12.49 -20.16
C PRO A 309 8.33 -13.81 -20.34
N THR A 310 9.10 -14.24 -19.34
CA THR A 310 9.87 -15.49 -19.36
C THR A 310 8.98 -16.72 -19.43
N PHE A 311 7.81 -16.69 -18.80
CA PHE A 311 6.79 -17.73 -18.84
C PHE A 311 6.17 -17.81 -20.24
N CYS A 312 5.79 -16.68 -20.82
CA CYS A 312 5.31 -16.61 -22.20
C CYS A 312 6.37 -17.13 -23.19
N MET A 313 7.66 -16.85 -22.96
CA MET A 313 8.75 -17.37 -23.76
C MET A 313 8.96 -18.88 -23.58
N ALA A 314 8.77 -19.41 -22.36
CA ALA A 314 8.84 -20.84 -22.10
C ALA A 314 7.73 -21.59 -22.87
N LEU A 315 6.51 -21.06 -22.85
CA LEU A 315 5.38 -21.57 -23.64
C LEU A 315 5.69 -21.55 -25.14
N ALA A 316 6.21 -20.44 -25.66
CA ALA A 316 6.58 -20.32 -27.07
C ALA A 316 7.68 -21.32 -27.46
N ASN A 317 8.71 -21.47 -26.62
CA ASN A 317 9.80 -22.42 -26.84
C ASN A 317 9.34 -23.88 -26.79
N ALA A 318 8.29 -24.18 -26.03
CA ALA A 318 7.64 -25.48 -25.99
C ALA A 318 6.74 -25.74 -27.21
N GLY A 319 6.66 -24.82 -28.19
CA GLY A 319 5.76 -24.92 -29.33
C GLY A 319 4.33 -24.45 -29.07
N GLN A 320 4.00 -24.00 -27.85
CA GLN A 320 2.67 -23.54 -27.45
C GLN A 320 2.48 -22.05 -27.73
N LEU A 321 2.67 -21.67 -29.00
CA LEU A 321 2.60 -20.28 -29.46
C LEU A 321 1.23 -19.65 -29.20
N HIS A 322 0.15 -20.39 -29.44
CA HIS A 322 -1.22 -19.89 -29.25
C HIS A 322 -1.51 -19.51 -27.78
N VAL A 323 -1.04 -20.31 -26.82
CA VAL A 323 -1.16 -20.02 -25.38
C VAL A 323 -0.34 -18.78 -25.02
N SER A 324 0.91 -18.72 -25.48
CA SER A 324 1.81 -17.59 -25.26
C SER A 324 1.24 -16.27 -25.79
N GLU A 325 0.73 -16.27 -27.04
CA GLU A 325 0.14 -15.10 -27.67
C GLU A 325 -1.12 -14.63 -26.96
N ARG A 326 -2.01 -15.55 -26.55
CA ARG A 326 -3.22 -15.20 -25.81
C ARG A 326 -2.90 -14.49 -24.50
N LEU A 327 -1.95 -15.01 -23.71
CA LEU A 327 -1.50 -14.39 -22.47
C LEU A 327 -0.88 -13.02 -22.72
N ARG A 328 0.01 -12.91 -23.70
CA ARG A 328 0.64 -11.64 -24.09
C ARG A 328 -0.39 -10.59 -24.51
N ASN A 329 -1.37 -10.97 -25.33
CA ASN A 329 -2.42 -10.06 -25.79
C ASN A 329 -3.28 -9.58 -24.63
N LYS A 330 -3.63 -10.46 -23.68
CA LYS A 330 -4.36 -10.05 -22.48
C LYS A 330 -3.53 -9.10 -21.61
N PHE A 331 -2.26 -9.41 -21.38
CA PHE A 331 -1.34 -8.53 -20.65
C PHE A 331 -1.21 -7.15 -21.30
N GLN A 332 -1.03 -7.09 -22.62
CA GLN A 332 -0.99 -5.82 -23.37
C GLN A 332 -2.31 -5.04 -23.27
N SER A 333 -3.46 -5.73 -23.32
CA SER A 333 -4.76 -5.09 -23.13
C SER A 333 -4.91 -4.50 -21.73
N LEU A 334 -4.48 -5.22 -20.69
CA LEU A 334 -4.48 -4.74 -19.31
C LEU A 334 -3.55 -3.53 -19.15
N LEU A 335 -2.34 -3.59 -19.70
CA LEU A 335 -1.36 -2.50 -19.68
C LEU A 335 -1.90 -1.24 -20.36
N LYS A 336 -2.60 -1.38 -21.50
CA LYS A 336 -3.25 -0.26 -22.20
C LYS A 336 -4.39 0.34 -21.38
N GLY A 337 -5.23 -0.52 -20.77
CA GLY A 337 -6.31 -0.06 -19.88
C GLY A 337 -5.77 0.77 -18.72
N GLU A 338 -4.68 0.31 -18.12
CA GLU A 338 -4.02 1.00 -17.02
C GLU A 338 -3.41 2.36 -17.42
N ALA A 339 -2.81 2.45 -18.61
CA ALA A 339 -2.27 3.70 -19.12
C ALA A 339 -3.36 4.76 -19.32
N VAL A 340 -4.55 4.34 -19.78
CA VAL A 340 -5.71 5.23 -19.94
C VAL A 340 -6.22 5.71 -18.57
N SER A 341 -6.26 4.84 -17.55
CA SER A 341 -6.67 5.23 -16.20
C SER A 341 -5.74 6.29 -15.59
N LEU A 342 -4.42 6.11 -15.71
CA LEU A 342 -3.44 7.08 -15.23
C LEU A 342 -3.58 8.45 -15.92
N GLN A 343 -3.84 8.44 -17.23
CA GLN A 343 -4.03 9.68 -17.99
C GLN A 343 -5.32 10.42 -17.58
N GLN A 344 -6.40 9.68 -17.28
CA GLN A 344 -7.63 10.26 -16.76
C GLN A 344 -7.47 10.84 -15.36
N GLU A 345 -6.72 10.17 -14.48
CA GLU A 345 -6.40 10.68 -13.14
C GLU A 345 -5.57 11.97 -13.21
N GLU A 346 -4.58 12.05 -14.11
CA GLU A 346 -3.81 13.27 -14.33
C GLU A 346 -4.68 14.43 -14.84
N ASP A 347 -5.57 14.17 -15.80
CA ASP A 347 -6.47 15.19 -16.35
C ASP A 347 -7.48 15.68 -15.28
N GLU A 348 -7.99 14.81 -14.41
CA GLU A 348 -8.93 15.18 -13.32
C GLU A 348 -8.25 16.01 -12.21
N VAL A 349 -6.99 15.73 -11.87
CA VAL A 349 -6.21 16.53 -10.91
C VAL A 349 -5.90 17.93 -11.48
N MET A 350 -5.61 18.03 -12.77
CA MET A 350 -5.37 19.32 -13.43
C MET A 350 -6.64 20.19 -13.50
N ILE A 351 -7.80 19.58 -13.75
CA ILE A 351 -9.08 20.31 -13.83
C ILE A 351 -9.55 20.79 -12.44
N SER A 352 -9.29 20.01 -11.37
CA SER A 352 -9.68 20.40 -10.01
C SER A 352 -8.80 21.49 -9.40
N GLY A 353 -7.55 21.63 -9.83
CA GLY A 353 -6.61 22.66 -9.40
C GLY A 353 -6.93 24.09 -9.90
N GLU A 354 -7.70 24.24 -10.97
CA GLU A 354 -8.01 25.56 -11.57
C GLU A 354 -9.25 26.26 -10.96
N SER A 355 -9.95 25.62 -10.02
CA SER A 355 -11.19 26.18 -9.43
C SER A 355 -11.04 26.83 -8.05
N SER A 356 -9.83 26.96 -7.51
CA SER A 356 -9.61 27.72 -6.26
C SER A 356 -9.44 29.23 -6.54
N THR A 357 -10.30 30.03 -5.94
CA THR A 357 -10.29 31.50 -5.91
C THR A 357 -8.88 32.08 -5.76
N GLN A 358 -8.51 33.00 -6.67
CA GLN A 358 -7.27 33.78 -6.61
C GLN A 358 -7.02 34.35 -5.19
N PRO A 359 -5.84 34.14 -4.59
CA PRO A 359 -5.48 34.84 -3.38
C PRO A 359 -5.20 36.32 -3.71
N SER A 360 -5.85 37.22 -2.97
CA SER A 360 -5.56 38.65 -2.97
C SER A 360 -4.06 38.91 -2.76
N PRO A 361 -3.47 39.95 -3.38
CA PRO A 361 -2.06 40.26 -3.20
C PRO A 361 -1.78 40.60 -1.72
N PRO A 362 -0.68 40.11 -1.14
CA PRO A 362 -0.32 40.45 0.23
C PRO A 362 0.11 41.93 0.32
N PRO A 363 -0.08 42.57 1.48
CA PRO A 363 0.35 43.95 1.70
C PRO A 363 1.89 44.06 1.61
N PRO A 364 2.42 45.24 1.23
CA PRO A 364 3.84 45.44 1.05
C PRO A 364 4.49 45.65 2.42
N ASP A 365 4.73 44.57 3.16
CA ASP A 365 5.74 44.44 4.22
C ASP A 365 5.64 43.06 4.88
N SER A 366 6.08 42.03 4.17
CA SER A 366 6.42 40.74 4.78
C SER A 366 7.67 40.17 4.08
N ARG A 367 8.82 40.36 4.72
CA ARG A 367 10.03 39.60 4.41
C ARG A 367 9.86 38.19 4.95
N LEU A 368 10.21 37.20 4.11
CA LEU A 368 10.33 35.77 4.37
C LEU A 368 8.99 35.00 4.51
N PHE A 369 8.63 34.28 3.44
CA PHE A 369 8.29 32.84 3.42
C PHE A 369 7.83 32.51 1.99
N THR A 370 8.74 32.05 1.14
CA THR A 370 8.37 31.41 -0.13
C THR A 370 7.83 30.02 0.16
N ALA A 371 6.58 29.80 -0.20
CA ALA A 371 5.89 28.53 -0.16
C ALA A 371 6.66 27.45 -0.93
N GLN A 372 6.88 26.31 -0.27
CA GLN A 372 7.33 25.07 -0.88
C GLN A 372 6.18 24.43 -1.65
N LEU A 373 6.42 24.17 -2.93
CA LEU A 373 5.64 23.27 -3.77
C LEU A 373 6.65 22.38 -4.49
N GLU A 374 7.21 21.41 -3.77
CA GLU A 374 8.12 20.39 -4.33
C GLU A 374 7.73 19.04 -3.71
N GLY A 375 6.60 18.50 -4.15
CA GLY A 375 6.41 17.05 -4.23
C GLY A 375 6.90 16.63 -5.61
N SER A 376 7.75 15.60 -5.68
CA SER A 376 8.33 15.07 -6.92
C SER A 376 7.25 14.56 -7.89
N THR A 377 6.71 15.44 -8.72
CA THR A 377 6.00 15.05 -9.94
C THR A 377 7.03 14.87 -11.05
N LEU A 378 6.98 13.71 -11.73
CA LEU A 378 7.73 13.54 -12.97
C LEU A 378 7.37 14.69 -13.91
N THR A 379 8.37 15.35 -14.48
CA THR A 379 8.08 16.32 -15.55
C THR A 379 7.45 15.57 -16.72
N ARG A 380 6.45 16.18 -17.38
CA ARG A 380 5.79 15.63 -18.58
C ARG A 380 6.77 15.10 -19.63
N ALA A 381 7.96 15.70 -19.72
CA ALA A 381 9.06 15.26 -20.58
C ALA A 381 9.65 13.90 -20.17
N GLN A 382 9.86 13.66 -18.87
CA GLN A 382 10.38 12.39 -18.35
C GLN A 382 9.35 11.26 -18.52
N TYR A 383 8.06 11.53 -18.25
CA TYR A 383 6.98 10.56 -18.47
C TYR A 383 6.84 10.19 -19.96
N ASN A 384 6.78 11.19 -20.85
CA ASN A 384 6.69 10.95 -22.29
C ASN A 384 7.91 10.21 -22.85
N THR A 385 9.10 10.47 -22.30
CA THR A 385 10.32 9.75 -22.68
C THR A 385 10.22 8.29 -22.26
N ILE A 386 9.83 7.99 -21.01
CA ILE A 386 9.66 6.61 -20.52
C ILE A 386 8.56 5.87 -21.28
N HIS A 387 7.42 6.51 -21.54
CA HIS A 387 6.29 5.98 -22.30
C HIS A 387 6.65 5.71 -23.78
N SER A 388 7.39 6.63 -24.42
CA SER A 388 7.93 6.44 -25.77
C SER A 388 8.92 5.26 -25.81
N LEU A 389 9.74 5.10 -24.77
CA LEU A 389 10.70 4.00 -24.65
C LEU A 389 10.00 2.65 -24.44
N THR A 390 8.99 2.57 -23.57
CA THR A 390 8.20 1.34 -23.33
C THR A 390 7.32 0.94 -24.52
N SER A 391 6.74 1.92 -25.22
CA SER A 391 5.95 1.67 -26.44
C SER A 391 6.82 1.19 -27.61
N SER A 392 8.02 1.76 -27.76
CA SER A 392 8.99 1.32 -28.77
C SER A 392 9.57 -0.07 -28.49
N LEU A 393 9.66 -0.46 -27.21
CA LEU A 393 10.14 -1.77 -26.75
C LEU A 393 9.18 -2.94 -27.03
N LEU A 394 7.87 -2.69 -27.19
CA LEU A 394 6.84 -3.71 -27.40
C LEU A 394 6.42 -3.87 -28.88
N CYS A 395 6.95 -3.02 -29.77
CA CYS A 395 6.64 -3.00 -31.20
C CYS A 395 7.82 -3.44 -32.10
N ILE A 396 8.88 -4.05 -31.55
CA ILE A 396 9.95 -4.62 -32.40
C ILE A 396 9.35 -5.82 -33.14
N PRO A 397 9.26 -5.79 -34.49
CA PRO A 397 8.81 -6.94 -35.27
C PRO A 397 9.76 -8.11 -35.02
N THR A 398 9.25 -9.33 -35.06
CA THR A 398 10.00 -10.60 -34.91
C THR A 398 11.03 -10.86 -36.04
N GLY A 399 11.48 -9.84 -36.74
CA GLY A 399 12.56 -9.93 -37.73
C GLY A 399 13.92 -9.85 -37.04
N ASP A 400 14.81 -10.75 -37.43
CA ASP A 400 16.21 -10.74 -36.98
C ASP A 400 16.90 -9.41 -37.32
N LEU A 401 17.43 -8.74 -36.30
CA LEU A 401 18.29 -7.57 -36.46
C LEU A 401 19.73 -8.05 -36.63
N VAL A 402 20.31 -7.82 -37.82
CA VAL A 402 21.72 -8.12 -38.11
C VAL A 402 22.55 -6.87 -37.86
N TYR A 403 23.48 -6.95 -36.91
CA TYR A 403 24.45 -5.88 -36.63
C TYR A 403 25.87 -6.45 -36.71
N ASN A 404 26.73 -5.86 -37.56
CA ASN A 404 28.10 -6.32 -37.82
C ASN A 404 28.23 -7.82 -38.14
N GLY A 405 27.31 -8.37 -38.95
CA GLY A 405 27.36 -9.77 -39.37
C GLY A 405 26.94 -10.79 -38.31
N HIS A 406 26.48 -10.33 -37.14
CA HIS A 406 25.89 -11.19 -36.12
C HIS A 406 24.37 -10.96 -36.05
N THR A 407 23.64 -12.07 -36.06
CA THR A 407 22.19 -12.08 -35.79
C THR A 407 22.01 -11.81 -34.29
N LEU A 408 21.58 -10.60 -33.93
CA LEU A 408 21.26 -10.28 -32.56
C LEU A 408 19.84 -10.77 -32.29
N ASN A 409 19.72 -11.71 -31.35
CA ASN A 409 18.41 -12.11 -30.85
C ASN A 409 17.72 -10.86 -30.26
N PRO A 410 16.50 -10.50 -30.72
CA PRO A 410 15.73 -9.37 -30.19
C PRO A 410 15.62 -9.37 -28.65
N LEU A 411 15.68 -10.54 -28.03
CA LEU A 411 15.65 -10.73 -26.58
C LEU A 411 16.95 -10.30 -25.86
N THR A 412 18.11 -10.49 -26.48
CA THR A 412 19.39 -10.02 -25.94
C THR A 412 19.46 -8.49 -26.01
N LEU A 413 18.91 -7.92 -27.09
CA LEU A 413 18.76 -6.47 -27.24
C LEU A 413 17.81 -5.90 -26.18
N HIS A 414 16.69 -6.56 -25.92
CA HIS A 414 15.72 -6.19 -24.89
C HIS A 414 16.34 -6.16 -23.48
N TRP A 415 17.15 -7.18 -23.15
CA TRP A 415 17.81 -7.27 -21.84
C TRP A 415 18.93 -6.24 -21.66
N HIS A 416 19.74 -5.98 -22.68
CA HIS A 416 20.74 -4.90 -22.64
C HIS A 416 20.09 -3.51 -22.57
N TYR A 417 19.01 -3.29 -23.32
CA TYR A 417 18.30 -2.01 -23.30
C TYR A 417 17.59 -1.75 -21.98
N TYR A 418 16.95 -2.77 -21.38
CA TYR A 418 16.38 -2.67 -20.03
C TYR A 418 17.44 -2.36 -18.98
N THR A 419 18.61 -3.00 -19.07
CA THR A 419 19.77 -2.71 -18.21
C THR A 419 20.26 -1.27 -18.38
N ILE A 420 20.33 -0.76 -19.61
CA ILE A 420 20.69 0.63 -19.91
C ILE A 420 19.64 1.60 -19.37
N CYS A 421 18.34 1.32 -19.53
CA CYS A 421 17.26 2.14 -18.95
C CYS A 421 17.31 2.17 -17.42
N ARG A 422 17.59 1.05 -16.75
CA ARG A 422 17.83 1.03 -15.29
C ARG A 422 19.02 1.90 -14.91
N TRP A 423 20.11 1.84 -15.68
CA TRP A 423 21.29 2.69 -15.47
C TRP A 423 20.97 4.17 -15.66
N LEU A 424 20.21 4.54 -16.69
CA LEU A 424 19.81 5.92 -16.95
C LEU A 424 18.85 6.47 -15.88
N ILE A 425 17.90 5.66 -15.41
CA ILE A 425 17.02 6.02 -14.29
C ILE A 425 17.83 6.18 -13.00
N PHE A 426 18.75 5.26 -12.72
CA PHE A 426 19.66 5.35 -11.58
C PHE A 426 20.53 6.60 -11.64
N LEU A 427 21.14 6.91 -12.79
CA LEU A 427 21.94 8.11 -13.00
C LEU A 427 21.10 9.40 -12.86
N SER A 428 19.84 9.40 -13.32
CA SER A 428 18.94 10.54 -13.15
C SER A 428 18.58 10.80 -11.68
N HIS A 429 18.32 9.74 -10.91
CA HIS A 429 18.09 9.84 -9.46
C HIS A 429 19.35 10.26 -8.71
N TYR A 430 20.51 9.72 -9.08
CA TYR A 430 21.78 10.10 -8.50
C TYR A 430 22.10 11.57 -8.77
N ASN A 431 21.81 12.08 -9.98
CA ASN A 431 22.01 13.48 -10.32
C ASN A 431 21.03 14.40 -9.56
N ALA A 432 19.77 13.99 -9.38
CA ALA A 432 18.80 14.71 -8.55
C ALA A 432 19.23 14.75 -7.06
N MET A 433 19.72 13.63 -6.52
CA MET A 433 20.25 13.57 -5.15
C MET A 433 21.55 14.37 -4.98
N ALA A 434 22.41 14.39 -6.00
CA ALA A 434 23.62 15.20 -6.02
C ALA A 434 23.29 16.69 -6.07
N GLN A 435 22.31 17.10 -6.88
CA GLN A 435 21.82 18.48 -6.93
C GLN A 435 21.18 18.91 -5.60
N GLU A 436 20.40 18.04 -4.96
CA GLU A 436 19.82 18.31 -3.63
C GLU A 436 20.88 18.34 -2.53
N GLY A 437 21.91 17.49 -2.62
CA GLY A 437 23.09 17.52 -1.75
C GLY A 437 23.90 18.81 -1.89
N ILE A 438 24.16 19.25 -3.14
CA ILE A 438 24.83 20.52 -3.45
C ILE A 438 24.00 21.69 -2.94
N ARG A 439 22.67 21.68 -3.12
CA ARG A 439 21.75 22.72 -2.62
C ARG A 439 21.78 22.83 -1.09
N LYS A 440 21.82 21.71 -0.36
CA LYS A 440 21.97 21.69 1.11
C LYS A 440 23.33 22.20 1.58
N VAL A 441 24.40 21.97 0.82
CA VAL A 441 25.74 22.44 1.18
C VAL A 441 25.93 23.93 0.85
N CYS A 442 25.41 24.41 -0.28
CA CYS A 442 25.46 25.83 -0.65
C CYS A 442 24.67 26.73 0.31
N ASN A 443 23.57 26.22 0.90
CA ASN A 443 22.82 26.94 1.94
C ASN A 443 23.58 27.07 3.28
N ASN A 444 24.65 26.31 3.49
CA ASN A 444 25.49 26.36 4.70
C ASN A 444 26.81 27.12 4.53
N GLY A 445 27.03 27.78 3.39
CA GLY A 445 28.14 28.72 3.20
C GLY A 445 29.52 28.09 2.94
N THR A 446 29.60 26.81 2.60
CA THR A 446 30.88 26.14 2.33
C THR A 446 31.17 26.10 0.83
N GLU A 447 32.26 26.73 0.38
CA GLU A 447 32.76 26.58 -1.00
C GLU A 447 33.25 25.15 -1.25
N ILE A 448 32.73 24.49 -2.29
CA ILE A 448 33.25 23.22 -2.78
C ILE A 448 33.79 23.43 -4.20
N ILE A 449 35.09 23.15 -4.38
CA ILE A 449 35.70 22.96 -5.70
C ILE A 449 35.39 21.53 -6.14
N ILE A 450 34.55 21.38 -7.17
CA ILE A 450 34.24 20.07 -7.77
C ILE A 450 35.30 19.77 -8.84
N PRO A 451 36.01 18.62 -8.78
CA PRO A 451 36.88 18.21 -9.88
C PRO A 451 36.02 17.81 -11.09
N HIS A 452 36.34 18.35 -12.25
CA HIS A 452 35.73 17.97 -13.53
C HIS A 452 35.83 16.45 -13.74
N LEU A 453 34.69 15.76 -13.73
CA LEU A 453 34.55 14.41 -14.29
C LEU A 453 34.44 14.55 -15.80
N ASN A 454 35.55 14.24 -16.48
CA ASN A 454 35.60 14.15 -17.93
C ASN A 454 34.90 12.84 -18.35
N VAL A 455 33.63 12.94 -18.75
CA VAL A 455 32.88 11.80 -19.27
C VAL A 455 33.16 11.70 -20.77
N SER A 456 34.27 11.05 -21.10
CA SER A 456 34.48 10.47 -22.43
C SER A 456 34.53 8.96 -22.30
N GLU A 457 33.59 8.31 -22.98
CA GLU A 457 33.53 6.87 -23.29
C GLU A 457 33.24 5.90 -22.12
N THR A 458 31.98 5.48 -22.00
CA THR A 458 31.57 4.07 -22.06
C THR A 458 30.07 3.90 -22.22
#